data_AF-A0A1Y3CGB1-F1
#
_entry.id   AF-A0A1Y3CGB1-F1
#
_cell.length_a   1.000
_cell.length_b   1.000
_cell.length_c   1.000
_cell.angle_alpha   90.00
_cell.angle_beta   90.00
_cell.angle_gamma   90.00
#
_symmetry.space_group_name_H-M   'P 1'
#
loop_
_entity.id
_entity.type
_entity.pdbx_description
1 polymer ?
#
loop_
_entity_poly.entity_id
_entity_poly.type
_entity_poly.pdbx_seq_one_letter_code
_entity_poly.pdbx_strand_id
1 'polypeptide(L)'
;MKRFLLACSTVLISAMGATHSANVNSMPQFSVPEIGSGIGLIDQQKEKMIGEKVFREVQKQMPVMQNPWLEDQLFNVFSHILSQTQLGQPIGLVIINDAQINAFAVPGGLFALNAGLITSARNMDEVAGVMAHEVAHVSQRHYSRSQEAFKGQGLLTLAGLLVGALVASQADGDVGTAVMLGTQAALMDKQLNYSRNQEREADRIGMQYMYSAGYNPQSMADFFEVMHRATSKVSFLPDFWLTHPLSTERMSEARLRANQLPQVKLNLHDEDFEILKWYSMVISNQATEQQLQILASRKNFAGQLALSTFYLKQGDYVLAQQALDQAKMHQRLNNLMILIQTDIYLGQNKVDEAYKAIQSTARIMPENRALAFKLAEVLIRQKESGQALSLIQRFNNKNPRDIAAWRLMQQAANIDQQSPFRTVNVLRYRAEVEYWSGWEENAIKSLLHAQRLVKNNEVLSAKLKMRINEMQKERQLKI
;
A
#
# COMPACT_ATOMS: atom_id res chain seq x y z
N MET A 1 76.83 -38.78 -28.85
CA MET A 1 77.79 -37.73 -28.47
C MET A 1 77.10 -36.37 -28.48
N LYS A 2 77.32 -35.59 -27.41
CA LYS A 2 77.18 -34.13 -27.28
C LYS A 2 75.77 -33.49 -27.31
N ARG A 3 75.42 -33.01 -26.12
CA ARG A 3 74.43 -31.99 -25.73
C ARG A 3 74.59 -30.71 -26.55
N PHE A 4 73.49 -30.02 -26.83
CA PHE A 4 73.43 -28.55 -26.79
C PHE A 4 72.02 -28.09 -26.35
N LEU A 5 72.03 -27.20 -25.35
CA LEU A 5 70.88 -26.53 -24.76
C LEU A 5 70.28 -25.53 -25.76
N LEU A 6 68.95 -25.51 -25.90
CA LEU A 6 68.22 -24.39 -26.48
C LEU A 6 67.50 -23.65 -25.35
N ALA A 7 67.99 -22.45 -25.04
CA ALA A 7 67.27 -21.47 -24.23
C ALA A 7 66.41 -20.62 -25.19
N CYS A 8 65.10 -20.79 -25.13
CA CYS A 8 64.15 -19.91 -25.81
C CYS A 8 63.85 -18.70 -24.93
N SER A 9 64.37 -17.55 -25.34
CA SER A 9 64.00 -16.23 -24.85
C SER A 9 62.61 -15.84 -25.37
N THR A 10 61.60 -15.89 -24.51
CA THR A 10 60.27 -15.32 -24.77
C THR A 10 60.28 -13.82 -24.46
N VAL A 11 60.20 -13.01 -25.52
CA VAL A 11 59.90 -11.58 -25.44
C VAL A 11 58.43 -11.42 -25.01
N LEU A 12 58.21 -10.87 -23.81
CA LEU A 12 56.90 -10.44 -23.33
C LEU A 12 56.53 -9.14 -24.05
N ILE A 13 55.55 -9.20 -24.95
CA ILE A 13 54.83 -8.03 -25.46
C ILE A 13 53.65 -7.80 -24.51
N SER A 14 53.77 -6.78 -23.66
CA SER A 14 52.71 -6.28 -22.79
C SER A 14 51.70 -5.46 -23.61
N ALA A 15 50.66 -6.11 -24.12
CA ALA A 15 49.48 -5.42 -24.63
C ALA A 15 48.57 -5.05 -23.44
N MET A 16 48.53 -3.77 -23.10
CA MET A 16 47.61 -3.20 -22.11
C MET A 16 46.18 -3.24 -22.68
N GLY A 17 45.41 -4.26 -22.33
CA GLY A 17 43.96 -4.27 -22.51
C GLY A 17 43.31 -3.39 -21.46
N ALA A 18 42.93 -2.17 -21.84
CA ALA A 18 42.12 -1.30 -21.00
C ALA A 18 40.72 -1.93 -20.85
N THR A 19 40.48 -2.64 -19.75
CA THR A 19 39.14 -2.95 -19.29
C THR A 19 38.50 -1.65 -18.83
N HIS A 20 37.60 -1.09 -19.64
CA HIS A 20 36.65 -0.09 -19.16
C HIS A 20 35.72 -0.78 -18.16
N SER A 21 36.13 -0.76 -16.89
CA SER A 21 35.21 -0.90 -15.77
C SER A 21 34.20 0.21 -15.92
N ALA A 22 32.95 -0.14 -16.25
CA ALA A 22 31.85 0.78 -16.17
C ALA A 22 31.80 1.31 -14.73
N ASN A 23 32.17 2.57 -14.55
CA ASN A 23 31.86 3.30 -13.33
C ASN A 23 30.33 3.33 -13.25
N VAL A 24 29.77 2.39 -12.49
CA VAL A 24 28.43 2.55 -11.93
C VAL A 24 28.52 3.84 -11.13
N ASN A 25 27.88 4.89 -11.64
CA ASN A 25 27.77 6.17 -10.96
C ASN A 25 27.46 5.90 -9.48
N SER A 26 28.43 6.17 -8.62
CA SER A 26 28.24 6.23 -7.18
C SER A 26 27.24 7.34 -6.94
N MET A 27 25.96 6.98 -6.82
CA MET A 27 24.93 7.89 -6.35
C MET A 27 25.42 8.46 -5.02
N PRO A 28 25.37 9.79 -4.81
CA PRO A 28 25.72 10.36 -3.53
C PRO A 28 24.79 9.77 -2.46
N GLN A 29 25.34 8.91 -1.61
CA GLN A 29 24.65 8.35 -0.46
C GLN A 29 24.46 9.50 0.54
N PHE A 30 23.29 10.13 0.54
CA PHE A 30 22.94 11.12 1.54
C PHE A 30 22.84 10.42 2.90
N SER A 31 23.80 10.69 3.79
CA SER A 31 23.70 10.30 5.19
C SER A 31 22.63 11.17 5.86
N VAL A 32 21.40 10.67 5.92
CA VAL A 32 20.31 11.32 6.66
C VAL A 32 20.67 11.32 8.15
N PRO A 33 20.78 12.48 8.82
CA PRO A 33 21.10 12.51 10.25
C PRO A 33 20.00 11.85 11.07
N GLU A 34 20.34 10.77 11.78
CA GLU A 34 19.46 10.16 12.79
C GLU A 34 19.45 11.04 14.05
N ILE A 35 18.36 11.77 14.24
CA ILE A 35 18.06 12.33 15.56
C ILE A 35 17.23 11.28 16.30
N GLY A 36 17.91 10.29 16.89
CA GLY A 36 17.28 9.31 17.81
C GLY A 36 17.61 7.84 17.55
N SER A 37 18.89 7.46 17.46
CA SER A 37 19.34 6.07 17.25
C SER A 37 19.20 5.13 18.45
N GLY A 38 18.55 5.55 19.54
CA GLY A 38 18.35 4.76 20.75
C GLY A 38 16.97 4.13 20.83
N ILE A 39 16.65 3.17 19.97
CA ILE A 39 15.33 2.48 20.00
C ILE A 39 15.51 1.08 20.56
N GLY A 40 14.81 0.77 21.66
CA GLY A 40 14.76 -0.59 22.18
C GLY A 40 13.86 -1.50 21.33
N LEU A 41 14.19 -2.79 21.23
CA LEU A 41 13.37 -3.82 20.56
C LEU A 41 11.89 -3.81 21.01
N ILE A 42 11.64 -3.42 22.26
CA ILE A 42 10.31 -3.32 22.86
C ILE A 42 9.44 -2.27 22.16
N ASP A 43 10.02 -1.14 21.76
CA ASP A 43 9.27 -0.07 21.10
C ASP A 43 8.85 -0.48 19.68
N GLN A 44 9.72 -1.17 18.94
CA GLN A 44 9.39 -1.68 17.60
C GLN A 44 8.27 -2.73 17.64
N GLN A 45 8.29 -3.64 18.62
CA GLN A 45 7.21 -4.62 18.81
C GLN A 45 5.89 -3.92 19.15
N LYS A 46 5.93 -2.88 19.99
CA LYS A 46 4.74 -2.09 20.33
C LYS A 46 4.18 -1.33 19.13
N GLU A 47 5.03 -0.68 18.34
CA GLU A 47 4.62 0.01 17.12
C GLU A 47 3.99 -0.96 16.11
N LYS A 48 4.57 -2.16 15.93
CA LYS A 48 3.98 -3.21 15.10
C LYS A 48 2.59 -3.62 15.60
N MET A 49 2.43 -3.88 16.90
CA MET A 49 1.13 -4.26 17.49
C MET A 49 0.08 -3.16 17.29
N ILE A 50 0.46 -1.89 17.43
CA ILE A 50 -0.42 -0.74 17.18
C ILE A 50 -0.88 -0.77 15.73
N GLY A 51 0.04 -0.81 14.78
CA GLY A 51 -0.36 -0.77 13.38
C GLY A 51 -1.15 -2.01 12.94
N GLU A 52 -0.89 -3.21 13.47
CA GLU A 52 -1.71 -4.40 13.16
C GLU A 52 -3.13 -4.27 13.69
N LYS A 53 -3.32 -3.65 14.85
CA LYS A 53 -4.65 -3.32 15.37
C LYS A 53 -5.34 -2.25 14.52
N VAL A 54 -4.63 -1.19 14.13
CA VAL A 54 -5.17 -0.15 13.24
C VAL A 54 -5.52 -0.75 11.87
N PHE A 55 -4.71 -1.65 11.33
CA PHE A 55 -5.01 -2.36 10.07
C PHE A 55 -6.35 -3.06 10.17
N ARG A 56 -6.59 -3.82 11.24
CA ARG A 56 -7.86 -4.52 11.47
C ARG A 56 -9.04 -3.55 11.62
N GLU A 57 -8.86 -2.41 12.28
CA GLU A 57 -9.91 -1.40 12.40
C GLU A 57 -10.22 -0.71 11.06
N VAL A 58 -9.19 -0.37 10.29
CA VAL A 58 -9.33 0.18 8.93
C VAL A 58 -10.09 -0.80 8.03
N GLN A 59 -9.72 -2.08 8.05
CA GLN A 59 -10.41 -3.12 7.27
C GLN A 59 -11.88 -3.29 7.67
N LYS A 60 -12.22 -3.01 8.93
CA LYS A 60 -13.59 -3.13 9.45
C LYS A 60 -14.45 -1.90 9.14
N GLN A 61 -13.90 -0.71 9.29
CA GLN A 61 -14.66 0.55 9.26
C GLN A 61 -14.62 1.25 7.89
N MET A 62 -13.54 1.05 7.13
CA MET A 62 -13.32 1.74 5.86
C MET A 62 -13.64 0.82 4.68
N PRO A 63 -14.08 1.37 3.54
CA PRO A 63 -14.33 0.60 2.33
C PRO A 63 -13.00 0.23 1.65
N VAL A 64 -12.22 -0.67 2.25
CA VAL A 64 -10.92 -1.10 1.71
C VAL A 64 -11.11 -1.91 0.43
N MET A 65 -10.38 -1.54 -0.61
CA MET A 65 -10.35 -2.23 -1.88
C MET A 65 -9.49 -3.47 -1.78
N GLN A 66 -10.02 -4.63 -2.20
CA GLN A 66 -9.29 -5.89 -2.25
C GLN A 66 -9.03 -6.24 -3.71
N ASN A 67 -7.93 -5.70 -4.25
CA ASN A 67 -7.56 -5.86 -5.65
C ASN A 67 -6.05 -6.15 -5.74
N PRO A 68 -5.66 -7.43 -5.83
CA PRO A 68 -4.24 -7.80 -5.82
C PRO A 68 -3.41 -7.12 -6.90
N TRP A 69 -3.98 -6.89 -8.10
CA TRP A 69 -3.25 -6.24 -9.19
C TRP A 69 -2.95 -4.78 -8.86
N LEU A 70 -3.96 -4.01 -8.43
CA LEU A 70 -3.78 -2.59 -8.09
C LEU A 70 -2.86 -2.44 -6.87
N GLU A 71 -3.07 -3.26 -5.84
CA GLU A 71 -2.22 -3.30 -4.65
C GLU A 71 -0.76 -3.57 -5.03
N ASP A 72 -0.49 -4.57 -5.88
CA ASP A 72 0.88 -4.90 -6.31
C ASP A 72 1.52 -3.75 -7.08
N GLN A 73 0.77 -3.06 -7.96
CA GLN A 73 1.32 -1.92 -8.71
C GLN A 73 1.78 -0.80 -7.78
N LEU A 74 0.93 -0.42 -6.81
CA LEU A 74 1.26 0.63 -5.85
C LEU A 74 2.33 0.17 -4.86
N PHE A 75 2.28 -1.10 -4.44
CA PHE A 75 3.27 -1.65 -3.53
C PHE A 75 4.66 -1.71 -4.15
N ASN A 76 4.79 -1.89 -5.46
CA ASN A 76 6.09 -1.82 -6.13
C ASN A 76 6.73 -0.44 -5.98
N VAL A 77 5.97 0.64 -6.27
CA VAL A 77 6.40 2.03 -6.07
C VAL A 77 6.79 2.27 -4.61
N PHE A 78 5.91 1.83 -3.72
CA PHE A 78 6.10 1.93 -2.29
C PHE A 78 7.37 1.21 -1.80
N SER A 79 7.64 0.01 -2.32
CA SER A 79 8.81 -0.80 -1.97
C SER A 79 10.13 -0.18 -2.45
N HIS A 80 10.13 0.48 -3.62
CA HIS A 80 11.29 1.22 -4.11
C HIS A 80 11.63 2.38 -3.17
N ILE A 81 10.63 3.14 -2.72
CA ILE A 81 10.81 4.23 -1.74
C ILE A 81 11.28 3.66 -0.40
N LEU A 82 10.62 2.63 0.12
CA LEU A 82 10.99 2.01 1.39
C LEU A 82 12.41 1.46 1.41
N SER A 83 12.90 0.94 0.29
CA SER A 83 14.28 0.44 0.17
C SER A 83 15.35 1.52 0.37
N GLN A 84 14.97 2.79 0.33
CA GLN A 84 15.84 3.95 0.63
C GLN A 84 15.83 4.33 2.11
N THR A 85 15.11 3.57 2.95
CA THR A 85 14.97 3.82 4.38
C THR A 85 15.56 2.68 5.21
N GLN A 86 15.75 2.93 6.50
CA GLN A 86 16.11 1.89 7.46
C GLN A 86 14.88 1.26 8.13
N LEU A 87 13.68 1.51 7.60
CA LEU A 87 12.48 0.89 8.14
C LEU A 87 12.57 -0.64 7.98
N GLY A 88 12.19 -1.34 9.05
CA GLY A 88 11.99 -2.78 8.99
C GLY A 88 10.82 -3.16 8.10
N GLN A 89 10.38 -4.41 8.19
CA GLN A 89 9.23 -4.90 7.42
C GLN A 89 7.95 -4.13 7.82
N PRO A 90 7.34 -3.34 6.92
CA PRO A 90 6.11 -2.60 7.21
C PRO A 90 4.94 -3.56 7.43
N ILE A 91 3.85 -3.05 7.99
CA ILE A 91 2.58 -3.78 8.02
C ILE A 91 2.01 -3.96 6.63
N GLY A 92 2.05 -2.90 5.82
CA GLY A 92 1.66 -2.95 4.42
C GLY A 92 1.01 -1.67 3.94
N LEU A 93 0.49 -1.73 2.72
CA LEU A 93 -0.24 -0.67 2.05
C LEU A 93 -1.70 -1.11 1.86
N VAL A 94 -2.65 -0.27 2.25
CA VAL A 94 -4.09 -0.46 1.99
C VAL A 94 -4.62 0.64 1.09
N ILE A 95 -5.61 0.30 0.27
CA ILE A 95 -6.24 1.25 -0.64
C ILE A 95 -7.69 1.41 -0.20
N ILE A 96 -8.10 2.65 0.10
CA ILE A 96 -9.45 2.96 0.55
C ILE A 96 -10.25 3.46 -0.65
N ASN A 97 -11.44 2.89 -0.84
CA ASN A 97 -12.38 3.34 -1.86
C ASN A 97 -13.06 4.64 -1.43
N ASP A 98 -12.33 5.74 -1.53
CA ASP A 98 -12.80 7.08 -1.26
C ASP A 98 -12.30 8.00 -2.38
N ALA A 99 -13.18 8.89 -2.86
CA ALA A 99 -12.87 9.86 -3.90
C ALA A 99 -12.11 11.08 -3.39
N GLN A 100 -12.01 11.27 -2.07
CA GLN A 100 -11.18 12.32 -1.48
C GLN A 100 -9.69 12.05 -1.71
N ILE A 101 -8.92 13.12 -1.95
CA ILE A 101 -7.46 13.05 -1.97
C ILE A 101 -6.98 12.96 -0.52
N ASN A 102 -6.57 11.76 -0.09
CA ASN A 102 -6.02 11.55 1.24
C ASN A 102 -5.05 10.37 1.26
N ALA A 103 -4.14 10.42 2.23
CA ALA A 103 -3.21 9.37 2.61
C ALA A 103 -2.94 9.49 4.11
N PHE A 104 -2.57 8.38 4.74
CA PHE A 104 -2.02 8.42 6.09
C PHE A 104 -1.12 7.22 6.35
N ALA A 105 -0.21 7.38 7.31
CA ALA A 105 0.55 6.29 7.88
C ALA A 105 0.48 6.26 9.41
N VAL A 106 0.58 5.07 9.97
CA VAL A 106 0.60 4.86 11.42
C VAL A 106 1.83 4.03 11.83
N PRO A 107 2.20 4.01 13.13
CA PRO A 107 3.32 3.22 13.60
C PRO A 107 3.25 1.75 13.19
N GLY A 108 4.43 1.13 13.05
CA GLY A 108 4.56 -0.22 12.50
C GLY A 108 4.54 -0.26 10.97
N GLY A 109 4.37 0.88 10.30
CA GLY A 109 4.42 0.97 8.84
C GLY A 109 3.17 0.43 8.17
N LEU A 110 1.99 0.78 8.69
CA LEU A 110 0.75 0.66 7.92
C LEU A 110 0.52 1.99 7.19
N PHE A 111 0.34 1.88 5.88
CA PHE A 111 0.11 3.01 4.98
C PHE A 111 -1.25 2.84 4.32
N ALA A 112 -2.00 3.93 4.19
CA ALA A 112 -3.29 3.94 3.54
C ALA A 112 -3.32 5.05 2.48
N LEU A 113 -3.87 4.72 1.31
CA LEU A 113 -4.08 5.66 0.21
C LEU A 113 -5.54 5.62 -0.22
N ASN A 114 -6.15 6.79 -0.40
CA ASN A 114 -7.46 6.86 -1.02
C ASN A 114 -7.35 6.71 -2.54
N ALA A 115 -8.35 6.07 -3.15
CA ALA A 115 -8.46 5.99 -4.61
C ALA A 115 -8.46 7.38 -5.26
N GLY A 116 -9.07 8.38 -4.61
CA GLY A 116 -9.11 9.78 -5.05
C GLY A 116 -7.74 10.42 -5.23
N LEU A 117 -6.74 10.03 -4.44
CA LEU A 117 -5.36 10.47 -4.61
C LEU A 117 -4.80 9.98 -5.96
N ILE A 118 -4.97 8.69 -6.24
CA ILE A 118 -4.48 8.05 -7.46
C ILE A 118 -5.18 8.63 -8.70
N THR A 119 -6.50 8.83 -8.61
CA THR A 119 -7.30 9.34 -9.74
C THR A 119 -7.10 10.84 -9.99
N SER A 120 -6.63 11.58 -8.98
CA SER A 120 -6.29 13.01 -9.11
C SER A 120 -4.87 13.26 -9.62
N ALA A 121 -3.94 12.33 -9.36
CA ALA A 121 -2.56 12.44 -9.81
C ALA A 121 -2.44 12.46 -11.36
N ARG A 122 -1.40 13.12 -11.85
CA ARG A 122 -1.09 13.28 -13.28
C ARG A 122 -0.02 12.33 -13.78
N ASN A 123 0.78 11.76 -12.90
CA ASN A 123 1.82 10.78 -13.20
C ASN A 123 2.13 9.95 -11.94
N MET A 124 2.93 8.90 -12.11
CA MET A 124 3.32 8.03 -10.99
C MET A 124 4.20 8.75 -9.96
N ASP A 125 5.05 9.69 -10.38
CA ASP A 125 5.95 10.43 -9.49
C ASP A 125 5.17 11.29 -8.48
N GLU A 126 3.99 11.80 -8.85
CA GLU A 126 3.09 12.52 -7.92
C GLU A 126 2.54 11.58 -6.83
N VAL A 127 2.14 10.36 -7.19
CA VAL A 127 1.70 9.32 -6.22
C VAL A 127 2.88 8.91 -5.33
N ALA A 128 4.06 8.71 -5.93
CA ALA A 128 5.30 8.42 -5.23
C ALA A 128 5.67 9.55 -4.24
N GLY A 129 5.37 10.80 -4.57
CA GLY A 129 5.57 11.95 -3.69
C GLY A 129 4.78 11.86 -2.40
N VAL A 130 3.49 11.54 -2.49
CA VAL A 130 2.68 11.34 -1.28
C VAL A 130 3.15 10.10 -0.50
N MET A 131 3.42 8.99 -1.18
CA MET A 131 3.97 7.80 -0.51
C MET A 131 5.29 8.09 0.22
N ALA A 132 6.19 8.86 -0.39
CA ALA A 132 7.46 9.22 0.22
C ALA A 132 7.31 10.16 1.42
N HIS A 133 6.34 11.08 1.36
CA HIS A 133 5.97 11.92 2.50
C HIS A 133 5.48 11.06 3.68
N GLU A 134 4.55 10.12 3.44
CA GLU A 134 4.07 9.19 4.47
C GLU A 134 5.18 8.29 5.03
N VAL A 135 6.06 7.78 4.16
CA VAL A 135 7.23 6.99 4.57
C VAL A 135 8.16 7.82 5.46
N ALA A 136 8.34 9.11 5.17
CA ALA A 136 9.11 10.01 6.01
C ALA A 136 8.45 10.21 7.38
N HIS A 137 7.11 10.29 7.48
CA HIS A 137 6.44 10.34 8.79
C HIS A 137 6.77 9.13 9.67
N VAL A 138 6.80 7.94 9.08
CA VAL A 138 7.10 6.70 9.80
C VAL A 138 8.60 6.56 10.09
N SER A 139 9.47 6.82 9.11
CA SER A 139 10.94 6.71 9.27
C SER A 139 11.44 7.69 10.31
N GLN A 140 10.88 8.90 10.32
CA GLN A 140 11.22 9.95 11.29
C GLN A 140 10.42 9.80 12.59
N ARG A 141 9.64 8.72 12.79
CA ARG A 141 8.86 8.42 14.01
C ARG A 141 8.04 9.62 14.50
N HIS A 142 7.43 10.38 13.60
CA HIS A 142 6.70 11.60 13.96
C HIS A 142 5.63 11.34 15.03
N TYR A 143 4.91 10.23 14.92
CA TYR A 143 3.92 9.84 15.94
C TYR A 143 4.54 9.57 17.32
N SER A 144 5.61 8.77 17.39
CA SER A 144 6.25 8.41 18.66
C SER A 144 6.91 9.63 19.30
N ARG A 145 7.61 10.46 18.51
CA ARG A 145 8.21 11.72 18.99
C ARG A 145 7.14 12.72 19.47
N SER A 146 5.99 12.80 18.80
CA SER A 146 4.83 13.60 19.26
C SER A 146 4.31 13.08 20.60
N GLN A 147 4.09 11.78 20.75
CA GLN A 147 3.64 11.22 22.02
C GLN A 147 4.62 11.47 23.17
N GLU A 148 5.93 11.37 22.92
CA GLU A 148 6.96 11.66 23.92
C GLU A 148 7.01 13.15 24.29
N ALA A 149 6.96 14.04 23.28
CA ALA A 149 7.01 15.49 23.48
C ALA A 149 5.82 16.05 24.28
N PHE A 150 4.64 15.41 24.15
CA PHE A 150 3.41 15.80 24.84
C PHE A 150 3.00 14.83 25.95
N LYS A 151 3.91 13.92 26.35
CA LYS A 151 3.68 12.95 27.42
C LYS A 151 3.38 13.67 28.74
N GLY A 152 2.30 13.28 29.41
CA GLY A 152 1.87 13.87 30.67
C GLY A 152 1.03 15.14 30.54
N GLN A 153 0.75 15.64 29.32
CA GLN A 153 -0.12 16.81 29.12
C GLN A 153 -1.61 16.49 29.03
N GLY A 154 -1.99 15.20 29.03
CA GLY A 154 -3.38 14.73 29.03
C GLY A 154 -4.12 15.07 27.74
N LEU A 155 -4.84 14.10 27.17
CA LEU A 155 -5.74 14.30 26.03
C LEU A 155 -6.91 15.30 26.31
N LEU A 156 -6.93 15.91 27.51
CA LEU A 156 -7.99 16.76 28.05
C LEU A 156 -7.90 18.23 27.63
N THR A 157 -6.82 18.64 26.94
CA THR A 157 -6.65 20.02 26.45
C THR A 157 -7.60 20.38 25.30
N LEU A 158 -8.06 19.40 24.52
CA LEU A 158 -9.10 19.59 23.49
C LEU A 158 -10.53 19.56 24.06
N ALA A 159 -10.77 18.78 25.13
CA ALA A 159 -12.07 18.74 25.79
C ALA A 159 -12.36 19.99 26.65
N GLY A 160 -11.32 20.58 27.25
CA GLY A 160 -11.44 21.82 28.04
C GLY A 160 -11.85 23.05 27.22
N LEU A 161 -11.56 23.07 25.91
CA LEU A 161 -11.99 24.14 25.00
C LEU A 161 -13.48 24.14 24.71
N LEU A 162 -14.09 22.95 24.55
CA LEU A 162 -15.52 22.83 24.26
C LEU A 162 -16.39 23.29 25.43
N VAL A 163 -15.91 23.09 26.66
CA VAL A 163 -16.60 23.57 27.87
C VAL A 163 -16.30 25.04 28.12
N GLY A 164 -15.05 25.49 27.94
CA GLY A 164 -14.65 26.88 28.16
C GLY A 164 -15.28 27.88 27.18
N ALA A 165 -15.39 27.53 25.90
CA ALA A 165 -16.00 28.41 24.89
C ALA A 165 -17.53 28.53 25.04
N LEU A 166 -18.19 27.48 25.53
CA LEU A 166 -19.64 27.49 25.79
C LEU A 166 -20.02 28.27 27.07
N VAL A 167 -19.12 28.28 28.05
CA VAL A 167 -19.30 29.02 29.32
C VAL A 167 -18.94 30.51 29.14
N ALA A 168 -17.90 30.82 28.36
CA ALA A 168 -17.52 32.21 28.07
C ALA A 168 -18.54 32.96 27.20
N SER A 169 -19.32 32.27 26.36
CA SER A 169 -20.39 32.89 25.57
C SER A 169 -21.67 33.20 26.37
N GLN A 170 -21.73 32.83 27.66
CA GLN A 170 -22.93 32.99 28.51
C GLN A 170 -22.67 33.82 29.79
N ALA A 171 -21.44 34.27 30.02
CA ALA A 171 -21.08 35.03 31.22
C ALA A 171 -20.84 36.49 30.87
N ASP A 172 -21.82 37.36 31.14
CA ASP A 172 -21.59 38.80 31.30
C ASP A 172 -20.78 39.00 32.58
N GLY A 173 -19.48 39.22 32.45
CA GLY A 173 -18.63 39.48 33.60
C GLY A 173 -17.13 39.48 33.29
N ASP A 174 -16.57 40.69 33.22
CA ASP A 174 -15.15 40.95 33.27
C ASP A 174 -14.64 40.63 34.68
N VAL A 175 -14.08 39.42 34.89
CA VAL A 175 -13.01 39.06 35.86
C VAL A 175 -12.76 37.55 35.76
N GLY A 176 -11.58 37.15 35.26
CA GLY A 176 -10.98 35.84 35.55
C GLY A 176 -10.49 34.96 34.39
N THR A 177 -10.61 35.37 33.12
CA THR A 177 -10.32 34.48 31.96
C THR A 177 -8.96 34.67 31.28
N ALA A 178 -8.21 35.73 31.58
CA ALA A 178 -7.00 36.08 30.81
C ALA A 178 -5.76 35.19 31.10
N VAL A 179 -5.62 34.65 32.32
CA VAL A 179 -4.38 33.93 32.73
C VAL A 179 -4.46 32.42 32.42
N MET A 180 -5.66 31.87 32.26
CA MET A 180 -5.85 30.45 31.89
C MET A 180 -5.78 30.20 30.36
N LEU A 181 -5.97 31.25 29.54
CA LEU A 181 -5.89 31.15 28.08
C LEU A 181 -4.44 31.22 27.56
N GLY A 182 -3.54 31.96 28.21
CA GLY A 182 -2.16 32.13 27.75
C GLY A 182 -1.35 30.82 27.76
N THR A 183 -1.40 30.05 28.86
CA THR A 183 -0.68 28.78 28.98
C THR A 183 -1.26 27.71 28.04
N GLN A 184 -2.60 27.65 27.92
CA GLN A 184 -3.28 26.69 27.05
C GLN A 184 -3.07 27.01 25.56
N ALA A 185 -3.14 28.29 25.17
CA ALA A 185 -2.85 28.75 23.82
C ALA A 185 -1.36 28.59 23.46
N ALA A 186 -0.44 28.83 24.39
CA ALA A 186 0.99 28.59 24.18
C ALA A 186 1.31 27.10 24.01
N LEU A 187 0.62 26.21 24.74
CA LEU A 187 0.73 24.75 24.54
C LEU A 187 0.18 24.32 23.19
N MET A 188 -0.95 24.88 22.76
CA MET A 188 -1.53 24.64 21.43
C MET A 188 -0.63 25.17 20.32
N ASP A 189 -0.11 26.38 20.43
CA ASP A 189 0.83 26.94 19.47
C ASP A 189 2.12 26.10 19.41
N LYS A 190 2.62 25.63 20.55
CA LYS A 190 3.75 24.70 20.60
C LYS A 190 3.44 23.38 19.89
N GLN A 191 2.24 22.81 20.06
CA GLN A 191 1.82 21.59 19.37
C GLN A 191 1.65 21.81 17.86
N LEU A 192 1.07 22.93 17.44
CA LEU A 192 0.92 23.30 16.04
C LEU A 192 2.27 23.58 15.37
N ASN A 193 3.18 24.30 16.04
CA ASN A 193 4.54 24.53 15.57
C ASN A 193 5.31 23.21 15.44
N TYR A 194 5.17 22.31 16.42
CA TYR A 194 5.78 20.99 16.38
C TYR A 194 5.28 20.17 15.17
N SER A 195 3.96 20.14 14.95
CA SER A 195 3.36 19.51 13.76
C SER A 195 3.86 20.15 12.46
N ARG A 196 3.88 21.48 12.33
CA ARG A 196 4.43 22.17 11.15
C ARG A 196 5.90 21.85 10.89
N ASN A 197 6.71 21.68 11.94
CA ASN A 197 8.10 21.24 11.80
C ASN A 197 8.20 19.81 11.28
N GLN A 198 7.32 18.90 11.73
CA GLN A 198 7.25 17.52 11.25
C GLN A 198 6.86 17.45 9.77
N GLU A 199 5.89 18.27 9.34
CA GLU A 199 5.52 18.38 7.92
C GLU A 199 6.71 18.83 7.05
N ARG A 200 7.43 19.89 7.48
CA ARG A 200 8.64 20.36 6.77
C ARG A 200 9.75 19.31 6.75
N GLU A 201 9.90 18.54 7.83
CA GLU A 201 10.84 17.43 7.88
C GLU A 201 10.44 16.31 6.92
N ALA A 202 9.15 15.92 6.90
CA ALA A 202 8.61 14.89 6.02
C ALA A 202 8.72 15.28 4.54
N ASP A 203 8.43 16.53 4.17
CA ASP A 203 8.59 17.02 2.80
C ASP A 203 10.05 16.90 2.34
N ARG A 204 10.99 17.38 3.18
CA ARG A 204 12.43 17.36 2.87
C ARG A 204 12.98 15.94 2.75
N ILE A 205 12.69 15.08 3.73
CA ILE A 205 13.17 13.70 3.75
C ILE A 205 12.48 12.86 2.67
N GLY A 206 11.18 13.05 2.47
CA GLY A 206 10.41 12.38 1.42
C GLY A 206 10.98 12.69 0.03
N MET A 207 11.33 13.94 -0.28
CA MET A 207 11.99 14.29 -1.55
C MET A 207 13.35 13.59 -1.73
N GLN A 208 14.11 13.39 -0.64
CA GLN A 208 15.38 12.66 -0.69
C GLN A 208 15.14 11.17 -0.98
N TYR A 209 14.10 10.57 -0.40
CA TYR A 209 13.69 9.19 -0.71
C TYR A 209 13.22 9.05 -2.15
N MET A 210 12.40 9.99 -2.65
CA MET A 210 11.98 10.01 -4.05
C MET A 210 13.19 10.02 -4.99
N TYR A 211 14.10 10.98 -4.78
CA TYR A 211 15.30 11.11 -5.60
C TYR A 211 16.13 9.81 -5.59
N SER A 212 16.36 9.24 -4.40
CA SER A 212 17.16 8.03 -4.25
C SER A 212 16.48 6.79 -4.87
N ALA A 213 15.15 6.76 -4.88
CA ALA A 213 14.34 5.73 -5.54
C ALA A 213 14.15 5.98 -7.05
N GLY A 214 14.69 7.07 -7.60
CA GLY A 214 14.62 7.40 -9.03
C GLY A 214 13.33 8.11 -9.47
N TYR A 215 12.51 8.60 -8.54
CA TYR A 215 11.32 9.41 -8.82
C TYR A 215 11.66 10.90 -8.83
N ASN A 216 10.94 11.71 -9.61
CA ASN A 216 11.18 13.15 -9.66
C ASN A 216 10.69 13.86 -8.37
N PRO A 217 11.59 14.49 -7.57
CA PRO A 217 11.20 15.20 -6.36
C PRO A 217 10.29 16.42 -6.59
N GLN A 218 10.35 17.04 -7.78
CA GLN A 218 9.45 18.12 -8.19
C GLN A 218 7.99 17.68 -8.17
N SER A 219 7.72 16.40 -8.43
CA SER A 219 6.36 15.87 -8.47
C SER A 219 5.64 15.92 -7.13
N MET A 220 6.36 15.92 -5.99
CA MET A 220 5.74 16.18 -4.69
C MET A 220 5.17 17.61 -4.61
N ALA A 221 5.95 18.61 -5.05
CA ALA A 221 5.50 19.99 -5.08
C ALA A 221 4.38 20.22 -6.11
N ASP A 222 4.43 19.50 -7.22
CA ASP A 222 3.39 19.52 -8.26
C ASP A 222 2.08 18.91 -7.75
N PHE A 223 2.14 17.85 -6.94
CA PHE A 223 0.95 17.25 -6.33
C PHE A 223 0.34 18.15 -5.24
N PHE A 224 1.15 18.93 -4.52
CA PHE A 224 0.63 19.96 -3.61
C PHE A 224 -0.27 20.97 -4.34
N GLU A 225 0.08 21.33 -5.57
CA GLU A 225 -0.79 22.18 -6.39
C GLU A 225 -2.11 21.49 -6.78
N VAL A 226 -2.07 20.18 -7.06
CA VAL A 226 -3.28 19.37 -7.31
C VAL A 226 -4.19 19.40 -6.07
N MET A 227 -3.64 19.16 -4.88
CA MET A 227 -4.39 19.22 -3.62
C MET A 227 -4.96 20.62 -3.37
N HIS A 228 -4.14 21.67 -3.52
CA HIS A 228 -4.57 23.05 -3.31
C HIS A 228 -5.77 23.41 -4.20
N ARG A 229 -5.73 23.05 -5.48
CA ARG A 229 -6.83 23.28 -6.43
C ARG A 229 -8.08 22.47 -6.09
N ALA A 230 -7.93 21.26 -5.56
CA ALA A 230 -9.06 20.43 -5.13
C ALA A 230 -9.74 21.02 -3.90
N THR A 231 -8.98 21.47 -2.90
CA THR A 231 -9.49 22.10 -1.67
C THR A 231 -10.09 23.48 -1.93
N SER A 232 -9.53 24.26 -2.86
CA SER A 232 -10.04 25.60 -3.23
C SER A 232 -11.44 25.59 -3.84
N LYS A 233 -11.90 24.44 -4.37
CA LYS A 233 -13.25 24.26 -4.92
C LYS A 233 -14.29 23.95 -3.83
N VAL A 234 -13.86 23.61 -2.61
CA VAL A 234 -14.71 23.33 -1.44
C VAL A 234 -14.50 24.44 -0.41
N SER A 235 -15.14 25.58 -0.67
CA SER A 235 -14.93 26.89 -0.01
C SER A 235 -15.26 26.98 1.51
N PHE A 236 -15.22 25.89 2.29
CA PHE A 236 -15.69 25.96 3.69
C PHE A 236 -14.97 25.09 4.73
N LEU A 237 -13.88 24.39 4.40
CA LEU A 237 -13.16 23.60 5.41
C LEU A 237 -11.86 24.31 5.83
N PRO A 238 -11.72 24.72 7.10
CA PRO A 238 -10.44 25.18 7.66
C PRO A 238 -9.31 24.15 7.46
N ASP A 239 -8.08 24.60 7.22
CA ASP A 239 -6.92 23.74 6.92
C ASP A 239 -6.66 22.61 7.95
N PHE A 240 -7.15 22.75 9.19
CA PHE A 240 -7.02 21.75 10.26
C PHE A 240 -7.80 20.44 10.03
N TRP A 241 -8.76 20.41 9.09
CA TRP A 241 -9.52 19.19 8.76
C TRP A 241 -8.75 18.19 7.87
N LEU A 242 -7.61 18.61 7.33
CA LEU A 242 -6.69 17.75 6.59
C LEU A 242 -5.68 17.16 7.57
N THR A 243 -5.36 15.87 7.42
CA THR A 243 -4.31 15.18 8.19
C THR A 243 -2.96 15.89 8.07
N HIS A 244 -2.71 16.52 6.91
CA HIS A 244 -1.50 17.28 6.60
C HIS A 244 -1.89 18.64 5.97
N PRO A 245 -2.03 19.73 6.76
CA PRO A 245 -2.42 21.04 6.22
C PRO A 245 -1.38 21.56 5.22
N LEU A 246 -1.83 21.91 4.02
CA LEU A 246 -0.99 22.45 2.96
C LEU A 246 -0.99 23.98 3.02
N SER A 247 0.14 24.58 3.40
CA SER A 247 0.34 26.03 3.31
C SER A 247 1.03 26.44 2.01
N THR A 248 0.86 27.70 1.60
CA THR A 248 1.60 28.30 0.49
C THR A 248 3.11 28.28 0.73
N GLU A 249 3.53 28.43 1.99
CA GLU A 249 4.93 28.28 2.44
C GLU A 249 5.46 26.88 2.15
N ARG A 250 4.74 25.80 2.51
CA ARG A 250 5.17 24.43 2.22
C ARG A 250 5.31 24.19 0.72
N MET A 251 4.38 24.70 -0.08
CA MET A 251 4.45 24.58 -1.53
C MET A 251 5.66 25.32 -2.13
N SER A 252 5.95 26.55 -1.67
CA SER A 252 7.13 27.30 -2.16
C SER A 252 8.43 26.63 -1.72
N GLU A 253 8.51 26.21 -0.47
CA GLU A 253 9.65 25.49 0.11
C GLU A 253 9.90 24.14 -0.60
N ALA A 254 8.86 23.39 -0.92
CA ALA A 254 8.94 22.16 -1.69
C ALA A 254 9.55 22.41 -3.08
N ARG A 255 9.07 23.44 -3.80
CA ARG A 255 9.62 23.83 -5.11
C ARG A 255 11.09 24.25 -5.02
N LEU A 256 11.44 25.06 -4.01
CA LEU A 256 12.82 25.51 -3.81
C LEU A 256 13.77 24.33 -3.55
N ARG A 257 13.34 23.35 -2.75
CA ARG A 257 14.13 22.14 -2.47
C ARG A 257 14.25 21.22 -3.67
N ALA A 258 13.17 21.01 -4.41
CA ALA A 258 13.21 20.21 -5.63
C ALA A 258 14.23 20.77 -6.65
N ASN A 259 14.35 22.10 -6.75
CA ASN A 259 15.36 22.76 -7.59
C ASN A 259 16.82 22.57 -7.12
N GLN A 260 17.03 22.18 -5.86
CA GLN A 260 18.37 21.89 -5.31
C GLN A 260 18.80 20.43 -5.54
N LEU A 261 17.86 19.55 -5.89
CA LEU A 261 18.15 18.16 -6.22
C LEU A 261 18.48 18.01 -7.71
N PRO A 262 19.31 17.03 -8.10
CA PRO A 262 19.56 16.76 -9.50
C PRO A 262 18.27 16.42 -10.25
N GLN A 263 18.16 16.93 -11.47
CA GLN A 263 16.95 16.78 -12.28
C GLN A 263 16.76 15.32 -12.69
N VAL A 264 15.60 14.76 -12.33
CA VAL A 264 15.13 13.46 -12.80
C VAL A 264 14.11 13.71 -13.90
N LYS A 265 14.22 13.01 -15.03
CA LYS A 265 13.30 13.23 -16.16
C LYS A 265 11.88 12.78 -15.78
N LEU A 266 10.92 13.71 -15.85
CA LEU A 266 9.50 13.39 -15.68
C LEU A 266 9.01 12.47 -16.81
N ASN A 267 8.25 11.44 -16.45
CA ASN A 267 7.47 10.67 -17.41
C ASN A 267 6.00 11.11 -17.40
N LEU A 268 5.70 12.17 -18.16
CA LEU A 268 4.32 12.70 -18.28
C LEU A 268 3.42 11.85 -19.19
N HIS A 269 4.00 10.93 -19.97
CA HIS A 269 3.27 10.04 -20.88
C HIS A 269 3.53 8.59 -20.47
N ASP A 270 3.34 8.33 -19.18
CA ASP A 270 3.45 7.00 -18.62
C ASP A 270 2.15 6.23 -18.87
N GLU A 271 2.14 5.40 -19.90
CA GLU A 271 0.99 4.56 -20.23
C GLU A 271 0.67 3.58 -19.10
N ASP A 272 1.66 3.13 -18.31
CA ASP A 272 1.40 2.22 -17.18
C ASP A 272 0.68 2.96 -16.05
N PHE A 273 1.01 4.23 -15.80
CA PHE A 273 0.23 5.08 -14.90
C PHE A 273 -1.18 5.37 -15.44
N GLU A 274 -1.35 5.62 -16.74
CA GLU A 274 -2.69 5.80 -17.31
C GLU A 274 -3.55 4.54 -17.14
N ILE A 275 -2.99 3.34 -17.34
CA ILE A 275 -3.69 2.07 -17.08
C ILE A 275 -4.08 1.99 -15.60
N LEU A 276 -3.14 2.23 -14.68
CA LEU A 276 -3.39 2.24 -13.24
C LEU A 276 -4.51 3.20 -12.87
N LYS A 277 -4.46 4.43 -13.38
CA LYS A 277 -5.41 5.51 -13.10
C LYS A 277 -6.82 5.17 -13.59
N TRP A 278 -6.98 4.84 -14.87
CA TRP A 278 -8.29 4.52 -15.44
C TRP A 278 -8.87 3.24 -14.87
N TYR A 279 -8.03 2.22 -14.64
CA TYR A 279 -8.45 1.02 -13.93
C TYR A 279 -8.96 1.39 -12.53
N SER A 280 -8.19 2.16 -11.75
CA SER A 280 -8.57 2.63 -10.41
C SER A 280 -9.91 3.37 -10.42
N MET A 281 -10.13 4.28 -11.37
CA MET A 281 -11.41 4.99 -11.51
C MET A 281 -12.59 4.03 -11.74
N VAL A 282 -12.41 2.96 -12.52
CA VAL A 282 -13.45 1.97 -12.77
C VAL A 282 -13.74 1.13 -11.53
N ILE A 283 -12.70 0.61 -10.87
CA ILE A 283 -12.89 -0.25 -9.69
C ILE A 283 -13.42 0.53 -8.48
N SER A 284 -13.10 1.82 -8.35
CA SER A 284 -13.63 2.73 -7.32
C SER A 284 -15.00 3.34 -7.65
N ASN A 285 -15.62 3.02 -8.80
CA ASN A 285 -16.89 3.59 -9.28
C ASN A 285 -16.85 5.11 -9.53
N GLN A 286 -15.69 5.66 -9.92
CA GLN A 286 -15.50 7.07 -10.24
C GLN A 286 -15.51 7.37 -11.75
N ALA A 287 -15.42 6.35 -12.61
CA ALA A 287 -15.50 6.50 -14.07
C ALA A 287 -16.94 6.39 -14.58
N THR A 288 -17.27 7.14 -15.65
CA THR A 288 -18.51 6.97 -16.40
C THR A 288 -18.27 6.24 -17.71
N GLU A 289 -19.30 5.54 -18.22
CA GLU A 289 -19.23 4.85 -19.51
C GLU A 289 -18.83 5.80 -20.65
N GLN A 290 -19.44 6.99 -20.69
CA GLN A 290 -19.18 7.99 -21.73
C GLN A 290 -17.70 8.43 -21.75
N GLN A 291 -17.10 8.66 -20.58
CA GLN A 291 -15.68 9.01 -20.49
C GLN A 291 -14.80 7.89 -21.08
N LEU A 292 -15.09 6.65 -20.73
CA LEU A 292 -14.34 5.48 -21.18
C LEU A 292 -14.52 5.21 -22.67
N GLN A 293 -15.73 5.38 -23.22
CA GLN A 293 -16.00 5.28 -24.66
C GLN A 293 -15.24 6.33 -25.46
N ILE A 294 -15.17 7.57 -24.96
CA ILE A 294 -14.38 8.64 -25.61
C ILE A 294 -12.90 8.27 -25.66
N LEU A 295 -12.33 7.72 -24.59
CA LEU A 295 -10.94 7.26 -24.59
C LEU A 295 -10.72 6.07 -25.55
N ALA A 296 -11.59 5.07 -25.48
CA ALA A 296 -11.50 3.88 -26.30
C ALA A 296 -11.62 4.20 -27.81
N SER A 297 -12.51 5.11 -28.19
CA SER A 297 -12.67 5.58 -29.58
C SER A 297 -11.43 6.30 -30.13
N ARG A 298 -10.60 6.88 -29.26
CA ARG A 298 -9.30 7.46 -29.60
C ARG A 298 -8.17 6.41 -29.66
N LYS A 299 -8.50 5.11 -29.61
CA LYS A 299 -7.54 4.00 -29.55
C LYS A 299 -6.58 4.12 -28.37
N ASN A 300 -7.04 4.69 -27.25
CA ASN A 300 -6.25 4.73 -26.02
C ASN A 300 -6.31 3.36 -25.33
N PHE A 301 -5.15 2.70 -25.17
CA PHE A 301 -5.06 1.35 -24.62
C PHE A 301 -5.60 1.26 -23.18
N ALA A 302 -5.22 2.20 -22.31
CA ALA A 302 -5.73 2.28 -20.94
C ALA A 302 -7.26 2.43 -20.90
N GLY A 303 -7.81 3.29 -21.76
CA GLY A 303 -9.24 3.51 -21.92
C GLY A 303 -9.99 2.26 -22.38
N GLN A 304 -9.42 1.46 -23.30
CA GLN A 304 -10.02 0.20 -23.74
C GLN A 304 -10.02 -0.87 -22.64
N LEU A 305 -8.91 -1.01 -21.90
CA LEU A 305 -8.85 -1.91 -20.73
C LEU A 305 -9.84 -1.49 -19.64
N ALA A 306 -9.94 -0.19 -19.36
CA ALA A 306 -10.86 0.36 -18.38
C ALA A 306 -12.32 0.19 -18.83
N LEU A 307 -12.65 0.42 -20.10
CA LEU A 307 -13.98 0.18 -20.66
C LEU A 307 -14.37 -1.31 -20.57
N SER A 308 -13.44 -2.21 -20.91
CA SER A 308 -13.65 -3.65 -20.75
C SER A 308 -13.93 -4.02 -19.28
N THR A 309 -13.14 -3.49 -18.35
CA THR A 309 -13.34 -3.68 -16.91
C THR A 309 -14.69 -3.12 -16.44
N PHE A 310 -15.12 -1.98 -16.99
CA PHE A 310 -16.38 -1.33 -16.66
C PHE A 310 -17.59 -2.18 -17.07
N TYR A 311 -17.60 -2.72 -18.28
CA TYR A 311 -18.63 -3.67 -18.73
C TYR A 311 -18.60 -4.99 -17.96
N LEU A 312 -17.39 -5.50 -17.67
CA LEU A 312 -17.21 -6.69 -16.85
C LEU A 312 -17.85 -6.52 -15.45
N LYS A 313 -17.64 -5.38 -14.79
CA LYS A 313 -18.26 -5.08 -13.49
C LYS A 313 -19.79 -5.02 -13.54
N GLN A 314 -20.35 -4.65 -14.68
CA GLN A 314 -21.81 -4.64 -14.90
C GLN A 314 -22.37 -6.02 -15.27
N GLY A 315 -21.50 -7.02 -15.50
CA GLY A 315 -21.89 -8.34 -15.98
C GLY A 315 -22.16 -8.42 -17.49
N ASP A 316 -21.87 -7.35 -18.25
CA ASP A 316 -21.97 -7.39 -19.71
C ASP A 316 -20.68 -7.96 -20.32
N TYR A 317 -20.61 -9.29 -20.32
CA TYR A 317 -19.43 -10.01 -20.80
C TYR A 317 -19.22 -9.87 -22.32
N VAL A 318 -20.26 -9.53 -23.09
CA VAL A 318 -20.15 -9.37 -24.55
C VAL A 318 -19.48 -8.04 -24.86
N LEU A 319 -19.97 -6.94 -24.29
CA LEU A 319 -19.33 -5.63 -24.45
C LEU A 319 -17.94 -5.60 -23.82
N ALA A 320 -17.75 -6.28 -22.67
CA ALA A 320 -16.43 -6.42 -22.05
C ALA A 320 -15.43 -7.10 -23.00
N GLN A 321 -15.83 -8.20 -23.66
CA GLN A 321 -14.98 -8.90 -24.61
C GLN A 321 -14.67 -8.03 -25.84
N GLN A 322 -15.66 -7.33 -26.39
CA GLN A 322 -15.47 -6.43 -27.54
C GLN A 322 -14.46 -5.32 -27.23
N ALA A 323 -14.57 -4.65 -26.08
CA ALA A 323 -13.61 -3.64 -25.66
C ALA A 323 -12.21 -4.24 -25.42
N LEU A 324 -12.13 -5.44 -24.86
CA LEU A 324 -10.85 -6.13 -24.66
C LEU A 324 -10.18 -6.54 -25.97
N ASP A 325 -10.96 -6.99 -26.95
CA ASP A 325 -10.44 -7.37 -28.27
C ASP A 325 -9.88 -6.16 -29.01
N GLN A 326 -10.44 -4.97 -28.79
CA GLN A 326 -9.84 -3.72 -29.26
C GLN A 326 -8.47 -3.47 -28.61
N ALA A 327 -8.34 -3.68 -27.30
CA ALA A 327 -7.07 -3.55 -26.58
C ALA A 327 -6.02 -4.54 -27.10
N LYS A 328 -6.40 -5.78 -27.43
CA LYS A 328 -5.48 -6.79 -28.00
C LYS A 328 -4.88 -6.39 -29.34
N MET A 329 -5.54 -5.52 -30.13
CA MET A 329 -5.01 -5.03 -31.40
C MET A 329 -3.70 -4.24 -31.23
N HIS A 330 -3.41 -3.74 -30.03
CA HIS A 330 -2.15 -3.09 -29.71
C HIS A 330 -0.96 -4.06 -29.66
N GLN A 331 -1.19 -5.39 -29.68
CA GLN A 331 -0.16 -6.44 -29.64
C GLN A 331 0.80 -6.33 -28.44
N ARG A 332 0.33 -5.74 -27.34
CA ARG A 332 1.10 -5.56 -26.10
C ARG A 332 0.73 -6.64 -25.09
N LEU A 333 1.74 -7.23 -24.46
CA LEU A 333 1.55 -8.11 -23.30
C LEU A 333 1.32 -7.23 -22.07
N ASN A 334 0.20 -7.43 -21.38
CA ASN A 334 -0.12 -6.76 -20.13
C ASN A 334 -0.87 -7.72 -19.20
N ASN A 335 -0.42 -7.84 -17.95
CA ASN A 335 -1.00 -8.80 -17.01
C ASN A 335 -2.46 -8.48 -16.66
N LEU A 336 -2.84 -7.20 -16.62
CA LEU A 336 -4.23 -6.81 -16.38
C LEU A 336 -5.15 -7.29 -17.51
N MET A 337 -4.70 -7.23 -18.76
CA MET A 337 -5.46 -7.75 -19.90
C MET A 337 -5.76 -9.25 -19.76
N ILE A 338 -4.80 -10.05 -19.26
CA ILE A 338 -4.98 -11.48 -18.98
C ILE A 338 -5.97 -11.68 -17.84
N LEU A 339 -5.87 -10.89 -16.76
CA LEU A 339 -6.81 -10.95 -15.64
C LEU A 339 -8.25 -10.65 -16.10
N ILE A 340 -8.45 -9.57 -16.88
CA ILE A 340 -9.75 -9.20 -17.44
C ILE A 340 -10.29 -10.31 -18.35
N GLN A 341 -9.46 -10.85 -19.26
CA GLN A 341 -9.87 -11.96 -20.13
C GLN A 341 -10.35 -13.17 -19.33
N THR A 342 -9.61 -13.50 -18.27
CA THR A 342 -9.92 -14.63 -17.38
C THR A 342 -11.25 -14.38 -16.66
N ASP A 343 -11.48 -13.17 -16.15
CA ASP A 343 -12.72 -12.80 -15.48
C ASP A 343 -13.94 -12.80 -16.41
N ILE A 344 -13.79 -12.37 -17.66
CA ILE A 344 -14.85 -12.49 -18.67
C ILE A 344 -15.24 -13.97 -18.85
N TYR A 345 -14.27 -14.87 -19.01
CA TYR A 345 -14.54 -16.29 -19.15
C TYR A 345 -15.17 -16.91 -17.89
N LEU A 346 -14.66 -16.56 -16.70
CA LEU A 346 -15.23 -17.02 -15.43
C LEU A 346 -16.67 -16.52 -15.23
N GLY A 347 -16.96 -15.28 -15.64
CA GLY A 347 -18.30 -14.70 -15.60
C GLY A 347 -19.29 -15.38 -16.54
N GLN A 348 -18.79 -15.88 -17.68
CA GLN A 348 -19.56 -16.71 -18.63
C GLN A 348 -19.60 -18.21 -18.27
N ASN A 349 -19.06 -18.61 -17.12
CA ASN A 349 -18.91 -20.00 -16.70
C ASN A 349 -18.05 -20.88 -17.65
N LYS A 350 -17.16 -20.25 -18.43
CA LYS A 350 -16.21 -20.88 -19.36
C LYS A 350 -14.88 -21.16 -18.65
N VAL A 351 -14.90 -22.10 -17.71
CA VAL A 351 -13.77 -22.32 -16.78
C VAL A 351 -12.52 -22.85 -17.48
N ASP A 352 -12.67 -23.70 -18.52
CA ASP A 352 -11.53 -24.26 -19.24
C ASP A 352 -10.83 -23.22 -20.12
N GLU A 353 -11.59 -22.32 -20.72
CA GLU A 353 -11.06 -21.15 -21.44
C GLU A 353 -10.36 -20.19 -20.49
N ALA A 354 -10.92 -19.94 -19.30
CA ALA A 354 -10.28 -19.16 -18.25
C ALA A 354 -8.93 -19.76 -17.85
N TYR A 355 -8.85 -21.09 -17.69
CA TYR A 355 -7.61 -21.78 -17.37
C TYR A 355 -6.57 -21.65 -18.48
N LYS A 356 -6.96 -21.91 -19.73
CA LYS A 356 -6.08 -21.76 -20.90
C LYS A 356 -5.56 -20.33 -21.06
N ALA A 357 -6.36 -19.34 -20.73
CA ALA A 357 -5.98 -17.93 -20.85
C ALA A 357 -4.87 -17.52 -19.86
N ILE A 358 -4.85 -18.08 -18.65
CA ILE A 358 -3.96 -17.59 -17.57
C ILE A 358 -2.81 -18.54 -17.21
N GLN A 359 -2.97 -19.85 -17.42
CA GLN A 359 -2.04 -20.87 -16.90
C GLN A 359 -0.58 -20.66 -17.38
N SER A 360 -0.38 -20.36 -18.66
CA SER A 360 0.97 -20.15 -19.22
C SER A 360 1.63 -18.91 -18.60
N THR A 361 0.92 -17.79 -18.56
CA THR A 361 1.42 -16.51 -18.01
C THR A 361 1.74 -16.64 -16.52
N ALA A 362 0.87 -17.26 -15.74
CA ALA A 362 1.10 -17.47 -14.30
C ALA A 362 2.28 -18.42 -14.01
N ARG A 363 2.59 -19.36 -14.92
CA ARG A 363 3.80 -20.21 -14.83
C ARG A 363 5.07 -19.45 -15.17
N ILE A 364 5.02 -18.55 -16.16
CA ILE A 364 6.16 -17.72 -16.58
C ILE A 364 6.44 -16.63 -15.53
N MET A 365 5.40 -16.13 -14.85
CA MET A 365 5.49 -15.08 -13.83
C MET A 365 5.08 -15.60 -12.44
N PRO A 366 5.81 -16.55 -11.85
CA PRO A 366 5.40 -17.21 -10.61
C PRO A 366 5.38 -16.26 -9.40
N GLU A 367 6.11 -15.16 -9.40
CA GLU A 367 6.08 -14.17 -8.30
C GLU A 367 4.94 -13.16 -8.44
N ASN A 368 4.17 -13.15 -9.54
CA ASN A 368 3.04 -12.25 -9.69
C ASN A 368 1.83 -12.75 -8.87
N ARG A 369 1.55 -12.06 -7.76
CA ARG A 369 0.48 -12.43 -6.81
C ARG A 369 -0.90 -12.37 -7.47
N ALA A 370 -1.21 -11.31 -8.22
CA ALA A 370 -2.50 -11.17 -8.89
C ALA A 370 -2.82 -12.31 -9.88
N LEU A 371 -1.86 -12.70 -10.73
CA LEU A 371 -2.01 -13.82 -11.65
C LEU A 371 -2.15 -15.14 -10.92
N ALA A 372 -1.37 -15.35 -9.85
CA ALA A 372 -1.44 -16.56 -9.06
C ALA A 372 -2.79 -16.71 -8.33
N PHE A 373 -3.31 -15.63 -7.75
CA PHE A 373 -4.60 -15.64 -7.08
C PHE A 373 -5.75 -15.87 -8.06
N LYS A 374 -5.69 -15.25 -9.25
CA LYS A 374 -6.68 -15.49 -10.30
C LYS A 374 -6.62 -16.93 -10.81
N LEU A 375 -5.43 -17.49 -11.04
CA LEU A 375 -5.28 -18.91 -11.39
C LEU A 375 -5.80 -19.82 -10.28
N ALA A 376 -5.56 -19.49 -9.00
CA ALA A 376 -6.10 -20.25 -7.88
C ALA A 376 -7.64 -20.24 -7.88
N GLU A 377 -8.28 -19.09 -8.18
CA GLU A 377 -9.74 -19.03 -8.36
C GLU A 377 -10.22 -19.96 -9.48
N VAL A 378 -9.53 -19.97 -10.63
CA VAL A 378 -9.85 -20.89 -11.73
C VAL A 378 -9.73 -22.35 -11.29
N LEU A 379 -8.63 -22.73 -10.63
CA LEU A 379 -8.40 -24.08 -10.11
C LEU A 379 -9.47 -24.49 -9.09
N ILE A 380 -9.91 -23.57 -8.23
CA ILE A 380 -11.02 -23.79 -7.30
C ILE A 380 -12.30 -24.15 -8.06
N ARG A 381 -12.62 -23.44 -9.16
CA ARG A 381 -13.78 -23.77 -9.99
C ARG A 381 -13.63 -25.10 -10.75
N GLN A 382 -12.41 -25.51 -11.07
CA GLN A 382 -12.10 -26.84 -11.62
C GLN A 382 -12.07 -27.96 -10.57
N LYS A 383 -12.30 -27.65 -9.29
CA LYS A 383 -12.21 -28.59 -8.16
C LYS A 383 -10.80 -29.09 -7.83
N GLU A 384 -9.77 -28.37 -8.29
CA GLU A 384 -8.35 -28.66 -8.08
C GLU A 384 -7.83 -28.00 -6.78
N SER A 385 -8.38 -28.39 -5.63
CA SER A 385 -8.11 -27.75 -4.33
C SER A 385 -6.64 -27.76 -3.92
N GLY A 386 -5.94 -28.90 -4.09
CA GLY A 386 -4.54 -29.05 -3.69
C GLY A 386 -3.61 -28.12 -4.45
N GLN A 387 -3.83 -27.98 -5.76
CA GLN A 387 -3.06 -27.06 -6.61
C GLN A 387 -3.31 -25.61 -6.22
N ALA A 388 -4.58 -25.23 -6.01
CA ALA A 388 -4.94 -23.89 -5.55
C ALA A 388 -4.29 -23.55 -4.19
N LEU A 389 -4.37 -24.46 -3.21
CA LEU A 389 -3.76 -24.26 -1.89
C LEU A 389 -2.24 -24.10 -1.97
N SER A 390 -1.55 -24.96 -2.72
CA SER A 390 -0.10 -24.86 -2.90
C SER A 390 0.30 -23.52 -3.54
N LEU A 391 -0.50 -23.03 -4.48
CA LEU A 391 -0.25 -21.78 -5.18
C LEU A 391 -0.39 -20.55 -4.27
N ILE A 392 -1.38 -20.55 -3.37
CA ILE A 392 -1.66 -19.43 -2.47
C ILE A 392 -0.71 -19.42 -1.27
N GLN A 393 -0.37 -20.60 -0.72
CA GLN A 393 0.44 -20.73 0.49
C GLN A 393 1.78 -20.00 0.43
N ARG A 394 2.46 -19.99 -0.74
CA ARG A 394 3.74 -19.30 -0.91
C ARG A 394 3.63 -17.78 -0.67
N PHE A 395 2.52 -17.15 -1.05
CA PHE A 395 2.29 -15.72 -0.81
C PHE A 395 1.84 -15.47 0.61
N ASN A 396 0.93 -16.31 1.13
CA ASN A 396 0.44 -16.21 2.49
C ASN A 396 1.57 -16.36 3.54
N ASN A 397 2.57 -17.21 3.27
CA ASN A 397 3.74 -17.34 4.14
C ASN A 397 4.61 -16.08 4.18
N LYS A 398 4.65 -15.30 3.09
CA LYS A 398 5.37 -14.02 3.02
C LYS A 398 4.56 -12.88 3.66
N ASN A 399 3.24 -12.90 3.48
CA ASN A 399 2.33 -11.91 4.04
C ASN A 399 1.09 -12.59 4.66
N PRO A 400 1.12 -12.96 5.95
CA PRO A 400 0.00 -13.62 6.61
C PRO A 400 -1.20 -12.70 6.87
N ARG A 401 -1.12 -11.42 6.48
CA ARG A 401 -2.19 -10.41 6.63
C ARG A 401 -3.04 -10.27 5.37
N ASP A 402 -2.69 -10.99 4.29
CA ASP A 402 -3.41 -10.93 3.02
C ASP A 402 -4.78 -11.64 3.13
N ILE A 403 -5.83 -10.84 3.25
CA ILE A 403 -7.21 -11.32 3.38
C ILE A 403 -7.67 -12.08 2.12
N ALA A 404 -7.22 -11.67 0.94
CA ALA A 404 -7.59 -12.32 -0.32
C ALA A 404 -6.99 -13.73 -0.40
N ALA A 405 -5.75 -13.89 0.06
CA ALA A 405 -5.11 -15.21 0.19
C ALA A 405 -5.92 -16.14 1.10
N TRP A 406 -6.25 -15.70 2.32
CA TRP A 406 -7.02 -16.51 3.26
C TRP A 406 -8.41 -16.87 2.74
N ARG A 407 -9.08 -15.95 2.04
CA ARG A 407 -10.40 -16.21 1.45
C ARG A 407 -10.32 -17.27 0.36
N LEU A 408 -9.32 -17.21 -0.53
CA LEU A 408 -9.11 -18.24 -1.54
C LEU A 408 -8.75 -19.59 -0.90
N MET A 409 -7.92 -19.60 0.15
CA MET A 409 -7.61 -20.82 0.89
C MET A 409 -8.86 -21.42 1.56
N GLN A 410 -9.74 -20.59 2.12
CA GLN A 410 -11.03 -21.03 2.66
C GLN A 410 -11.91 -21.66 1.58
N GLN A 411 -12.02 -21.05 0.39
CA GLN A 411 -12.77 -21.59 -0.73
C GLN A 411 -12.19 -22.92 -1.23
N ALA A 412 -10.87 -23.00 -1.38
CA ALA A 412 -10.16 -24.21 -1.79
C ALA A 412 -10.34 -25.36 -0.76
N ALA A 413 -10.27 -25.05 0.54
CA ALA A 413 -10.56 -26.03 1.58
C ALA A 413 -12.03 -26.49 1.55
N ASN A 414 -12.96 -25.61 1.22
CA ASN A 414 -14.39 -25.96 1.18
C ASN A 414 -14.72 -26.97 0.08
N ILE A 415 -14.02 -26.95 -1.04
CA ILE A 415 -14.24 -27.91 -2.15
C ILE A 415 -13.45 -29.22 -1.98
N ASP A 416 -12.51 -29.29 -1.05
CA ASP A 416 -11.69 -30.48 -0.78
C ASP A 416 -12.47 -31.53 0.01
N GLN A 417 -13.33 -32.29 -0.69
CA GLN A 417 -14.18 -33.31 -0.09
C GLN A 417 -13.41 -34.52 0.44
N GLN A 418 -12.17 -34.73 -0.02
CA GLN A 418 -11.36 -35.89 0.34
C GLN A 418 -10.60 -35.70 1.66
N SER A 419 -10.35 -34.44 2.06
CA SER A 419 -9.62 -34.16 3.28
C SER A 419 -10.45 -34.47 4.54
N PRO A 420 -9.95 -35.33 5.46
CA PRO A 420 -10.60 -35.58 6.75
C PRO A 420 -10.60 -34.33 7.64
N PHE A 421 -9.81 -33.31 7.31
CA PHE A 421 -9.72 -32.04 8.01
C PHE A 421 -10.44 -30.89 7.28
N ARG A 422 -11.26 -31.18 6.26
CA ARG A 422 -12.00 -30.17 5.48
C ARG A 422 -12.66 -29.11 6.35
N THR A 423 -13.57 -29.51 7.23
CA THR A 423 -14.32 -28.59 8.10
C THR A 423 -13.40 -27.79 9.03
N VAL A 424 -12.37 -28.44 9.58
CA VAL A 424 -11.37 -27.78 10.43
C VAL A 424 -10.60 -26.71 9.66
N ASN A 425 -10.16 -27.02 8.44
CA ASN A 425 -9.40 -26.09 7.59
C ASN A 425 -10.28 -24.91 7.14
N VAL A 426 -11.53 -25.15 6.77
CA VAL A 426 -12.48 -24.08 6.45
C VAL A 426 -12.64 -23.13 7.64
N LEU A 427 -12.81 -23.64 8.86
CA LEU A 427 -12.94 -22.81 10.07
C LEU A 427 -11.63 -22.08 10.40
N ARG A 428 -10.48 -22.70 10.19
CA ARG A 428 -9.15 -22.07 10.37
C ARG A 428 -8.96 -20.88 9.44
N TYR A 429 -9.17 -21.07 8.15
CA TYR A 429 -9.00 -20.01 7.16
C TYR A 429 -10.06 -18.93 7.31
N ARG A 430 -11.31 -19.30 7.63
CA ARG A 430 -12.37 -18.36 7.99
C ARG A 430 -11.95 -17.48 9.16
N ALA A 431 -11.35 -18.05 10.20
CA ALA A 431 -10.91 -17.28 11.36
C ALA A 431 -9.84 -16.25 10.98
N GLU A 432 -8.89 -16.57 10.11
CA GLU A 432 -7.90 -15.60 9.64
C GLU A 432 -8.54 -14.48 8.81
N VAL A 433 -9.51 -14.79 7.94
CA VAL A 433 -10.30 -13.77 7.23
C VAL A 433 -11.02 -12.87 8.22
N GLU A 434 -11.74 -13.44 9.19
CA GLU A 434 -12.47 -12.68 10.22
C GLU A 434 -11.51 -11.81 11.05
N TYR A 435 -10.37 -12.36 11.43
CA TYR A 435 -9.38 -11.68 12.26
C TYR A 435 -8.82 -10.45 11.55
N TRP A 436 -8.25 -10.64 10.36
CA TRP A 436 -7.63 -9.55 9.60
C TRP A 436 -8.66 -8.55 9.06
N SER A 437 -9.93 -8.91 8.98
CA SER A 437 -11.05 -8.00 8.68
C SER A 437 -11.62 -7.27 9.90
N GLY A 438 -11.01 -7.41 11.09
CA GLY A 438 -11.40 -6.74 12.33
C GLY A 438 -12.55 -7.38 13.11
N TRP A 439 -13.00 -8.57 12.73
CA TRP A 439 -14.00 -9.37 13.45
C TRP A 439 -13.33 -10.36 14.41
N GLU A 440 -12.45 -9.84 15.27
CA GLU A 440 -11.57 -10.65 16.15
C GLU A 440 -12.34 -11.66 17.03
N GLU A 441 -13.50 -11.26 17.55
CA GLU A 441 -14.32 -12.17 18.38
C GLU A 441 -14.90 -13.34 17.57
N ASN A 442 -15.33 -13.09 16.34
CA ASN A 442 -15.81 -14.13 15.44
C ASN A 442 -14.68 -15.08 15.05
N ALA A 443 -13.48 -14.54 14.79
CA ALA A 443 -12.29 -15.33 14.51
C ALA A 443 -11.96 -16.31 15.64
N ILE A 444 -11.97 -15.83 16.89
CA ILE A 444 -11.73 -16.69 18.07
C ILE A 444 -12.81 -17.77 18.19
N LYS A 445 -14.09 -17.43 17.96
CA LYS A 445 -15.19 -18.42 17.96
C LYS A 445 -15.00 -19.48 16.88
N SER A 446 -14.59 -19.07 15.67
CA SER A 446 -14.28 -19.97 14.55
C SER A 446 -13.13 -20.93 14.89
N LEU A 447 -12.05 -20.46 15.51
CA LEU A 447 -10.94 -21.33 15.93
C LEU A 447 -11.30 -22.25 17.09
N LEU A 448 -12.09 -21.78 18.08
CA LEU A 448 -12.58 -22.63 19.16
C LEU A 448 -13.47 -23.76 18.62
N HIS A 449 -14.29 -23.48 17.63
CA HIS A 449 -15.07 -24.51 16.94
C HIS A 449 -14.14 -25.49 16.20
N ALA A 450 -13.16 -24.98 15.44
CA ALA A 450 -12.18 -25.83 14.77
C ALA A 450 -11.47 -26.77 15.76
N GLN A 451 -11.07 -26.25 16.92
CA GLN A 451 -10.39 -27.00 17.98
C GLN A 451 -11.23 -28.16 18.52
N ARG A 452 -12.54 -27.98 18.71
CA ARG A 452 -13.44 -29.06 19.16
C ARG A 452 -13.59 -30.19 18.15
N LEU A 453 -13.41 -29.88 16.86
CA LEU A 453 -13.56 -30.86 15.78
C LEU A 453 -12.28 -31.63 15.48
N VAL A 454 -11.11 -31.12 15.89
CA VAL A 454 -9.84 -31.84 15.71
C VAL A 454 -9.79 -33.05 16.66
N LYS A 455 -9.78 -34.24 16.08
CA LYS A 455 -9.54 -35.51 16.79
C LYS A 455 -8.24 -36.13 16.28
N ASN A 456 -7.48 -36.77 17.16
CA ASN A 456 -6.30 -37.57 16.83
C ASN A 456 -5.21 -36.83 16.01
N ASN A 457 -5.08 -35.50 16.17
CA ASN A 457 -4.03 -34.71 15.54
C ASN A 457 -3.50 -33.66 16.53
N GLU A 458 -2.50 -34.05 17.32
CA GLU A 458 -1.93 -33.22 18.39
C GLU A 458 -1.25 -31.96 17.84
N VAL A 459 -0.55 -32.08 16.70
CA VAL A 459 0.13 -30.94 16.06
C VAL A 459 -0.87 -29.86 15.65
N LEU A 460 -1.99 -30.26 15.03
CA LEU A 460 -3.03 -29.33 14.60
C LEU A 460 -3.75 -28.71 15.80
N SER A 461 -4.04 -29.51 16.83
CA SER A 461 -4.64 -29.02 18.08
C SER A 461 -3.74 -27.99 18.78
N ALA A 462 -2.44 -28.24 18.86
CA ALA A 462 -1.46 -27.32 19.43
C ALA A 462 -1.39 -26.00 18.64
N LYS A 463 -1.36 -26.06 17.29
CA LYS A 463 -1.39 -24.88 16.42
C LYS A 463 -2.65 -24.03 16.64
N LEU A 464 -3.82 -24.66 16.75
CA LEU A 464 -5.08 -23.97 17.04
C LEU A 464 -5.04 -23.29 18.41
N LYS A 465 -4.61 -24.01 19.45
CA LYS A 465 -4.49 -23.48 20.81
C LYS A 465 -3.58 -22.26 20.87
N MET A 466 -2.41 -22.35 20.20
CA MET A 466 -1.46 -21.24 20.12
C MET A 466 -2.09 -20.01 19.45
N ARG A 467 -2.73 -20.18 18.29
CA ARG A 467 -3.34 -19.07 17.55
C ARG A 467 -4.54 -18.46 18.29
N ILE A 468 -5.34 -19.27 19.00
CA ILE A 468 -6.43 -18.77 19.87
C ILE A 468 -5.85 -17.87 20.97
N ASN A 469 -4.82 -18.35 21.67
CA ASN A 469 -4.19 -17.59 22.76
C ASN A 469 -3.59 -16.26 22.25
N GLU A 470 -2.98 -16.29 21.07
CA GLU A 470 -2.43 -15.10 20.39
C GLU A 470 -3.53 -14.07 20.11
N MET A 471 -4.61 -14.47 19.40
CA MET A 471 -5.74 -13.58 19.08
C MET A 471 -6.42 -13.04 20.35
N GLN A 472 -6.57 -13.86 21.40
CA GLN A 472 -7.13 -13.42 22.67
C GLN A 472 -6.26 -12.36 23.36
N LYS A 473 -4.94 -12.56 23.37
CA LYS A 473 -3.98 -11.61 23.94
C LYS A 473 -4.00 -10.28 23.17
N GLU A 474 -3.98 -10.33 21.85
CA GLU A 474 -4.01 -9.14 21.00
C GLU A 474 -5.31 -8.34 21.16
N ARG A 475 -6.46 -9.02 21.25
CA ARG A 475 -7.77 -8.38 21.48
C ARG A 475 -7.84 -7.60 22.79
N GLN A 476 -7.17 -8.07 23.84
CA GLN A 476 -7.18 -7.44 25.15
C GLN A 476 -6.31 -6.17 25.23
N LEU A 477 -5.45 -5.93 24.23
CA LEU A 477 -4.61 -4.74 24.20
C LEU A 477 -5.48 -3.49 24.10
N LYS A 478 -5.42 -2.62 25.12
CA LYS A 478 -5.94 -1.25 25.03
C LYS A 478 -4.87 -0.42 24.32
N ILE A 479 -5.23 0.15 23.17
CA ILE A 479 -4.37 1.05 22.38
C ILE A 479 -5.01 2.42 22.43
#